data_AF-A0A9P5QHR9-F1
#
_entry.id   AF-A0A9P5QHR9-F1
#
_cell.length_a   1.000
_cell.length_b   1.000
_cell.length_c   1.000
_cell.angle_alpha   90.00
_cell.angle_beta   90.00
_cell.angle_gamma   90.00
#
_symmetry.space_group_name_H-M   'P 1'
#
loop_
_entity.id
_entity.type
_entity.pdbx_description
1 polymer ?
#
loop_
_entity_poly.entity_id
_entity_poly.type
_entity_poly.pdbx_seq_one_letter_code
_entity_poly.pdbx_strand_id
1 'polypeptide(L)'
;MSRGEQSPWSAYLALLAKRPPQMATSLSKDSREMLKYCEAYNDIESDINDMQEDYDSVLVPFVEKYPEVFTKDIKDEFFSLEAFKTMTGHVSSRSMDVDNFHISALVPFADFVNHSPTPNSDYLTHEDVCETCGALACEHLESEDEDEDMESDSDEAPDLGGDDEDDDDEAPQLASEKEPASKKFKKNDEEMDEDEEWEDDEDDEDEDDDDGMVNDTCDIILDYEVKKGQEITRHYGPYPNKIILSKYGFAVEDNPHDTVTIQLEMVRQAASKFLKDEAMVEERIQWFLASEDVFIGADDGDDHEHGGGCCGGGGHSHNDEEMDEHDHSRDRGCCDSKNSKKNKNVSDLKVDEEDQDDDSEMDEDEEEEEEDFPRDIMYMMHDGSIDDRLLLLLNVLFMEKTQFKKANEDMDVAMEYFNDIFVRRQQEEQEDEDDDMEEEDEEEGEKIPKPELKPRDAKSKKVRKAVLEAILELIRIRADAFGVTHKTTAEQDLASLKKAKLSGPLYYGGLCVQGEKQILQNGLQGYKQFLSEL
;
A
#
# COMPACT_ATOMS: atom_id res chain seq x y z
N MET A 1 -14.17 8.11 30.38
CA MET A 1 -14.91 6.88 30.00
C MET A 1 -15.15 6.02 31.23
N SER A 2 -15.91 4.92 31.15
CA SER A 2 -16.52 4.16 32.27
C SER A 2 -15.69 3.97 33.54
N ARG A 3 -14.36 3.80 33.45
CA ARG A 3 -13.43 3.67 34.59
C ARG A 3 -12.93 5.00 35.19
N GLY A 4 -13.26 6.13 34.58
CA GLY A 4 -12.88 7.47 35.03
C GLY A 4 -11.37 7.62 35.24
N GLU A 5 -11.00 8.24 36.35
CA GLU A 5 -9.60 8.45 36.80
C GLU A 5 -8.87 7.14 37.13
N GLN A 6 -9.56 6.00 37.21
CA GLN A 6 -8.92 4.70 37.45
C GLN A 6 -8.27 4.13 36.19
N SER A 7 -8.53 4.72 35.01
CA SER A 7 -7.84 4.34 33.78
C SER A 7 -6.49 5.05 33.70
N PRO A 8 -5.38 4.35 33.39
CA PRO A 8 -4.11 5.00 33.11
C PRO A 8 -4.21 5.98 31.93
N TRP A 9 -5.12 5.71 31.00
CA TRP A 9 -5.39 6.53 29.80
C TRP A 9 -6.43 7.63 30.02
N SER A 10 -6.85 7.90 31.27
CA SER A 10 -7.95 8.83 31.55
C SER A 10 -7.74 10.23 30.97
N ALA A 11 -6.50 10.75 31.01
CA ALA A 11 -6.15 12.05 30.43
C ALA A 11 -6.24 12.06 28.90
N TYR A 12 -5.68 11.04 28.24
CA TYR A 12 -5.73 10.87 26.78
C TYR A 12 -7.18 10.73 26.28
N LEU A 13 -7.95 9.80 26.88
CA LEU A 13 -9.35 9.59 26.52
C LEU A 13 -10.23 10.83 26.77
N ALA A 14 -9.90 11.65 27.76
CA ALA A 14 -10.61 12.92 28.00
C ALA A 14 -10.29 13.99 26.92
N LEU A 15 -9.14 13.91 26.26
CA LEU A 15 -8.84 14.75 25.08
C LEU A 15 -9.65 14.29 23.88
N LEU A 16 -9.68 12.98 23.60
CA LEU A 16 -10.47 12.40 22.51
C LEU A 16 -11.96 12.74 22.64
N ALA A 17 -12.54 12.54 23.83
CA ALA A 17 -13.95 12.84 24.09
C ALA A 17 -14.34 14.31 23.87
N LYS A 18 -13.37 15.25 23.96
CA LYS A 18 -13.59 16.68 23.67
C LYS A 18 -13.47 17.01 22.19
N ARG A 19 -12.89 16.11 21.39
CA ARG A 19 -12.57 16.30 19.98
C ARG A 19 -12.95 15.04 19.18
N PRO A 20 -14.25 14.69 19.13
CA PRO A 20 -14.69 13.58 18.28
C PRO A 20 -14.36 13.88 16.80
N PRO A 21 -13.92 12.88 16.03
CA PRO A 21 -13.63 13.06 14.62
C PRO A 21 -14.92 13.38 13.85
N GLN A 22 -14.80 14.20 12.81
CA GLN A 22 -15.92 14.51 11.92
C GLN A 22 -15.94 13.51 10.78
N MET A 23 -16.49 12.33 11.03
CA MET A 23 -16.56 11.25 10.03
C MET A 23 -17.68 11.49 9.01
N ALA A 24 -17.49 11.05 7.77
CA ALA A 24 -18.56 11.11 6.76
C ALA A 24 -19.78 10.26 7.19
N THR A 25 -19.55 9.16 7.90
CA THR A 25 -20.59 8.29 8.49
C THR A 25 -21.46 9.01 9.53
N SER A 26 -20.96 10.08 10.17
CA SER A 26 -21.68 10.88 11.17
C SER A 26 -22.62 11.93 10.57
N LEU A 27 -22.54 12.17 9.25
CA LEU A 27 -23.43 13.11 8.56
C LEU A 27 -24.89 12.65 8.61
N SER A 28 -25.82 13.60 8.59
CA SER A 28 -27.24 13.28 8.44
C SER A 28 -27.53 12.63 7.07
N LYS A 29 -28.59 11.83 6.97
CA LYS A 29 -29.00 11.20 5.71
C LYS A 29 -29.20 12.21 4.57
N ASP A 30 -29.84 13.34 4.85
CA ASP A 30 -30.04 14.42 3.86
C ASP A 30 -28.72 15.04 3.40
N SER A 31 -27.74 15.14 4.31
CA SER A 31 -26.38 15.61 4.00
C SER A 31 -25.62 14.60 3.16
N ARG A 32 -25.68 13.31 3.50
CA ARG A 32 -24.99 12.25 2.74
C ARG A 32 -25.55 12.07 1.33
N GLU A 33 -26.85 12.31 1.11
CA GLU A 33 -27.45 12.32 -0.23
C GLU A 33 -26.78 13.34 -1.17
N MET A 34 -26.14 14.39 -0.64
CA MET A 34 -25.35 15.33 -1.44
C MET A 34 -24.06 14.70 -1.98
N LEU A 35 -23.58 13.62 -1.36
CA LEU A 35 -22.36 12.90 -1.71
C LEU A 35 -22.60 11.78 -2.72
N LYS A 36 -23.85 11.49 -3.14
CA LYS A 36 -24.18 10.36 -4.05
C LYS A 36 -23.46 10.34 -5.41
N TYR A 37 -22.81 11.44 -5.77
CA TYR A 37 -22.01 11.55 -6.99
C TYR A 37 -20.53 11.24 -6.76
N CYS A 38 -20.14 11.04 -5.49
CA CYS A 38 -18.81 10.61 -5.07
C CYS A 38 -18.80 9.08 -4.96
N GLU A 39 -17.70 8.45 -5.38
CA GLU A 39 -17.51 7.00 -5.22
C GLU A 39 -17.64 6.53 -3.77
N ALA A 40 -17.07 7.31 -2.83
CA ALA A 40 -17.09 6.99 -1.41
C ALA A 40 -18.51 6.87 -0.83
N TYR A 41 -19.56 7.36 -1.51
CA TYR A 41 -20.92 7.35 -0.97
C TYR A 41 -21.43 5.96 -0.63
N ASN A 42 -21.20 4.98 -1.52
CA ASN A 42 -21.66 3.62 -1.28
C ASN A 42 -20.86 2.97 -0.14
N ASP A 43 -19.55 3.19 -0.10
CA ASP A 43 -18.66 2.70 0.95
C ASP A 43 -19.10 3.26 2.31
N ILE A 44 -19.34 4.58 2.41
CA ILE A 44 -19.85 5.24 3.61
C ILE A 44 -21.21 4.66 4.05
N GLU A 45 -22.12 4.36 3.12
CA GLU A 45 -23.40 3.74 3.47
C GLU A 45 -23.25 2.27 3.88
N SER A 46 -22.28 1.53 3.33
CA SER A 46 -21.91 0.18 3.79
C SER A 46 -21.39 0.25 5.22
N ASP A 47 -20.37 1.08 5.47
CA ASP A 47 -19.76 1.27 6.79
C ASP A 47 -20.81 1.56 7.89
N ILE A 48 -21.84 2.33 7.55
CA ILE A 48 -22.94 2.63 8.50
C ILE A 48 -23.79 1.40 8.82
N ASN A 49 -24.06 0.55 7.82
CA ASN A 49 -24.82 -0.68 8.01
C ASN A 49 -23.96 -1.71 8.75
N ASP A 50 -22.69 -1.83 8.39
CA ASP A 50 -21.76 -2.77 9.00
C ASP A 50 -21.55 -2.42 10.49
N MET A 51 -21.31 -1.14 10.81
CA MET A 51 -21.28 -0.67 12.21
C MET A 51 -22.59 -0.92 12.98
N GLN A 52 -23.74 -0.94 12.29
CA GLN A 52 -25.02 -1.26 12.94
C GLN A 52 -25.13 -2.76 13.21
N GLU A 53 -24.72 -3.59 12.26
CA GLU A 53 -24.70 -5.04 12.37
C GLU A 53 -23.73 -5.50 13.46
N ASP A 54 -22.52 -4.94 13.51
CA ASP A 54 -21.52 -5.23 14.56
C ASP A 54 -22.03 -4.85 15.94
N TYR A 55 -22.69 -3.69 16.05
CA TYR A 55 -23.28 -3.27 17.31
C TYR A 55 -24.33 -4.28 17.80
N ASP A 56 -25.23 -4.71 16.92
CA ASP A 56 -26.35 -5.59 17.27
C ASP A 56 -25.92 -7.06 17.47
N SER A 57 -24.96 -7.54 16.68
CA SER A 57 -24.57 -8.95 16.62
C SER A 57 -23.34 -9.30 17.46
N VAL A 58 -22.43 -8.33 17.69
CA VAL A 58 -21.18 -8.55 18.45
C VAL A 58 -21.24 -7.82 19.79
N LEU A 59 -21.37 -6.48 19.76
CA LEU A 59 -21.22 -5.68 20.97
C LEU A 59 -22.34 -5.93 21.99
N VAL A 60 -23.59 -5.94 21.54
CA VAL A 60 -24.74 -6.17 22.43
C VAL A 60 -24.66 -7.53 23.12
N PRO A 61 -24.45 -8.67 22.41
CA PRO A 61 -24.28 -9.97 23.06
C PRO A 61 -23.08 -10.03 23.99
N PHE A 62 -21.95 -9.42 23.62
CA PHE A 62 -20.75 -9.38 24.45
C PHE A 62 -20.99 -8.65 25.78
N VAL A 63 -21.61 -7.47 25.73
CA VAL A 63 -21.94 -6.67 26.92
C VAL A 63 -22.94 -7.40 27.82
N GLU A 64 -23.88 -8.16 27.25
CA GLU A 64 -24.87 -8.95 28.00
C GLU A 64 -24.28 -10.21 28.64
N LYS A 65 -23.23 -10.78 28.05
CA LYS A 65 -22.53 -11.97 28.57
C LYS A 65 -21.78 -11.68 29.88
N TYR A 66 -21.30 -10.45 30.08
CA TYR A 66 -20.46 -10.06 31.22
C TYR A 66 -21.07 -8.91 32.07
N PRO A 67 -22.24 -9.12 32.70
CA PRO A 67 -22.95 -8.07 33.46
C PRO A 67 -22.20 -7.61 34.73
N GLU A 68 -21.25 -8.39 35.22
CA GLU A 68 -20.35 -8.03 36.32
C GLU A 68 -19.35 -6.93 35.96
N VAL A 69 -18.94 -6.87 34.68
CA VAL A 69 -18.07 -5.82 34.13
C VAL A 69 -18.94 -4.69 33.59
N PHE A 70 -19.92 -5.02 32.74
CA PHE A 70 -20.83 -4.07 32.12
C PHE A 70 -22.13 -3.96 32.90
N THR A 71 -22.01 -3.39 34.11
CA THR A 71 -23.19 -3.12 34.94
C THR A 71 -24.23 -2.30 34.18
N LYS A 72 -25.51 -2.42 34.56
CA LYS A 72 -26.60 -1.73 33.87
C LYS A 72 -26.36 -0.23 33.69
N ASP A 73 -25.86 0.45 34.72
CA ASP A 73 -25.58 1.89 34.66
C ASP A 73 -24.46 2.19 33.65
N ILE A 74 -23.41 1.35 33.58
CA ILE A 74 -22.32 1.48 32.59
C ILE A 74 -22.83 1.22 31.17
N LYS A 75 -23.64 0.17 30.97
CA LYS A 75 -24.24 -0.17 29.68
C LYS A 75 -25.08 0.99 29.14
N ASP A 76 -25.99 1.49 29.96
CA ASP A 76 -26.94 2.54 29.59
C ASP A 76 -26.23 3.88 29.30
N GLU A 77 -25.08 4.15 29.94
CA GLU A 77 -24.33 5.41 29.77
C GLU A 77 -23.30 5.36 28.62
N PHE A 78 -22.56 4.26 28.45
CA PHE A 78 -21.37 4.23 27.58
C PHE A 78 -21.48 3.32 26.35
N PHE A 79 -22.43 2.40 26.29
CA PHE A 79 -22.51 1.37 25.24
C PHE A 79 -23.72 1.55 24.32
N SER A 80 -24.04 2.80 23.98
CA SER A 80 -25.03 3.12 22.94
C SER A 80 -24.43 2.99 21.54
N LEU A 81 -25.28 2.82 20.52
CA LEU A 81 -24.85 2.81 19.11
C LEU A 81 -24.08 4.09 18.73
N GLU A 82 -24.51 5.26 19.22
CA GLU A 82 -23.84 6.53 18.93
C GLU A 82 -22.45 6.60 19.58
N ALA A 83 -22.30 6.04 20.79
CA ALA A 83 -21.00 5.90 21.43
C ALA A 83 -20.11 4.93 20.66
N PHE A 84 -20.65 3.79 20.20
CA PHE A 84 -19.93 2.83 19.36
C PHE A 84 -19.42 3.50 18.09
N LYS A 85 -20.28 4.15 17.30
CA LYS A 85 -19.89 4.90 16.09
C LYS A 85 -18.82 5.96 16.36
N THR A 86 -18.93 6.68 17.48
CA THR A 86 -17.92 7.69 17.85
C THR A 86 -16.58 7.04 18.17
N MET A 87 -16.57 5.90 18.87
CA MET A 87 -15.34 5.17 19.19
C MET A 87 -14.73 4.51 17.95
N THR A 88 -15.54 3.90 17.08
CA THR A 88 -15.08 3.39 15.78
C THR A 88 -14.47 4.49 14.94
N GLY A 89 -15.07 5.69 14.92
CA GLY A 89 -14.48 6.84 14.25
C GLY A 89 -13.12 7.25 14.84
N HIS A 90 -12.95 7.18 16.17
CA HIS A 90 -11.64 7.42 16.78
C HIS A 90 -10.62 6.37 16.37
N VAL A 91 -10.97 5.09 16.40
CA VAL A 91 -10.07 4.00 16.01
C VAL A 91 -9.69 4.18 14.53
N SER A 92 -10.68 4.21 13.64
CA SER A 92 -10.45 4.33 12.19
C SER A 92 -9.61 5.55 11.78
N SER A 93 -9.70 6.67 12.51
CA SER A 93 -9.01 7.91 12.13
C SER A 93 -7.70 8.16 12.88
N ARG A 94 -7.30 7.29 13.82
CA ARG A 94 -6.18 7.55 14.75
C ARG A 94 -5.34 6.33 15.07
N SER A 95 -5.82 5.12 14.81
CA SER A 95 -4.98 3.93 14.97
C SER A 95 -3.78 4.06 14.04
N MET A 96 -2.65 3.59 14.54
CA MET A 96 -1.39 3.53 13.83
C MET A 96 -0.88 2.10 13.94
N ASP A 97 -0.18 1.66 12.91
CA ASP A 97 0.49 0.37 12.90
C ASP A 97 1.62 0.41 13.94
N VAL A 98 1.79 -0.69 14.66
CA VAL A 98 2.77 -0.76 15.76
C VAL A 98 3.85 -1.76 15.39
N ASP A 99 3.50 -3.03 15.28
CA ASP A 99 4.39 -4.14 14.94
C ASP A 99 3.55 -5.38 14.58
N ASN A 100 4.20 -6.47 14.15
CA ASN A 100 3.52 -7.68 13.70
C ASN A 100 2.76 -8.43 14.81
N PHE A 101 3.00 -8.12 16.09
CA PHE A 101 2.30 -8.74 17.22
C PHE A 101 1.12 -7.92 17.74
N HIS A 102 1.30 -6.60 17.88
CA HIS A 102 0.32 -5.66 18.38
C HIS A 102 -0.60 -5.12 17.27
N ILE A 103 -0.19 -5.26 16.01
CA ILE A 103 -0.90 -4.88 14.78
C ILE A 103 -1.16 -3.37 14.73
N SER A 104 -2.24 -2.91 15.37
CA SER A 104 -2.62 -1.49 15.36
C SER A 104 -3.13 -1.02 16.72
N ALA A 105 -2.73 0.19 17.10
CA ALA A 105 -3.11 0.77 18.37
C ALA A 105 -3.36 2.29 18.29
N LEU A 106 -4.04 2.81 19.29
CA LEU A 106 -4.04 4.25 19.54
C LEU A 106 -2.73 4.61 20.24
N VAL A 107 -1.82 5.27 19.53
CA VAL A 107 -0.50 5.70 20.04
C VAL A 107 -0.60 7.16 20.50
N PRO A 108 -0.70 7.44 21.82
CA PRO A 108 -0.90 8.80 22.30
C PRO A 108 0.26 9.71 21.90
N PHE A 109 -0.05 10.97 21.57
CA PHE A 109 0.87 11.97 21.01
C PHE A 109 1.19 11.77 19.52
N ALA A 110 1.54 10.55 19.10
CA ALA A 110 1.74 10.26 17.67
C ALA A 110 0.42 10.46 16.88
N ASP A 111 -0.71 10.04 17.45
CA ASP A 111 -2.06 10.20 16.88
C ASP A 111 -2.59 11.65 16.82
N PHE A 112 -1.77 12.64 17.18
CA PHE A 112 -2.08 14.07 17.05
C PHE A 112 -1.41 14.72 15.84
N VAL A 113 -0.46 14.05 15.20
CA VAL A 113 0.27 14.57 14.03
C VAL A 113 -0.64 14.46 12.82
N ASN A 114 -0.93 15.58 12.16
CA ASN A 114 -1.86 15.62 11.03
C ASN A 114 -1.21 15.11 9.73
N HIS A 115 -2.07 14.73 8.78
CA HIS A 115 -1.67 14.37 7.43
C HIS A 115 -1.20 15.58 6.60
N SER A 116 -0.16 15.38 5.79
CA SER A 116 0.22 16.27 4.68
C SER A 116 0.72 15.42 3.50
N PRO A 117 0.37 15.75 2.24
CA PRO A 117 0.98 15.13 1.05
C PRO A 117 2.47 15.41 0.92
N THR A 118 2.93 16.50 1.54
CA THR A 118 4.35 16.84 1.68
C THR A 118 4.66 16.91 3.17
N PRO A 119 4.88 15.77 3.84
CA PRO A 119 5.14 15.72 5.27
C PRO A 119 6.50 16.36 5.61
N ASN A 120 6.72 16.57 6.90
CA ASN A 120 8.00 17.01 7.45
C ASN A 120 8.44 16.13 8.64
N SER A 121 7.81 14.97 8.75
CA SER A 121 8.09 13.99 9.75
C SER A 121 7.58 12.62 9.31
N ASP A 122 8.35 11.60 9.64
CA ASP A 122 7.98 10.21 9.50
C ASP A 122 7.61 9.57 10.84
N TYR A 123 6.90 8.46 10.75
CA TYR A 123 6.54 7.63 11.88
C TYR A 123 7.31 6.33 11.77
N LEU A 124 8.13 6.02 12.78
CA LEU A 124 8.96 4.83 12.81
C LEU A 124 8.55 3.94 13.97
N THR A 125 8.51 2.64 13.69
CA THR A 125 8.29 1.58 14.66
C THR A 125 9.23 0.41 14.37
N HIS A 126 9.30 -0.53 15.30
CA HIS A 126 10.01 -1.78 15.11
C HIS A 126 8.99 -2.86 14.74
N GLU A 127 8.90 -3.18 13.46
CA GLU A 127 7.89 -4.10 12.94
C GLU A 127 8.14 -5.56 13.36
N ASP A 128 9.40 -5.98 13.28
CA ASP A 128 9.84 -7.32 13.64
C ASP A 128 10.01 -7.47 15.16
N VAL A 129 8.97 -8.00 15.79
CA VAL A 129 8.97 -8.41 17.19
C VAL A 129 8.64 -9.89 17.31
N CYS A 130 8.97 -10.49 18.45
CA CYS A 130 8.62 -11.89 18.69
C CYS A 130 7.11 -12.15 18.56
N GLU A 131 6.70 -13.05 17.67
CA GLU A 131 5.30 -13.43 17.45
C GLU A 131 4.62 -14.02 18.71
N THR A 132 5.40 -14.57 19.64
CA THR A 132 4.85 -15.16 20.87
C THR A 132 4.60 -14.12 21.96
N CYS A 133 5.44 -13.08 22.08
CA CYS A 133 5.39 -12.17 23.23
C CYS A 133 5.51 -10.68 22.93
N GLY A 134 5.70 -10.30 21.67
CA GLY A 134 5.79 -8.91 21.21
C GLY A 134 7.04 -8.17 21.68
N ALA A 135 8.07 -8.87 22.16
CA ALA A 135 9.31 -8.24 22.61
C ALA A 135 10.34 -8.18 21.47
N LEU A 136 11.07 -7.07 21.39
CA LEU A 136 12.19 -6.88 20.44
C LEU A 136 13.35 -7.85 20.65
N ALA A 137 13.56 -8.29 21.88
CA ALA A 137 14.58 -9.26 22.24
C ALA A 137 14.05 -10.17 23.34
N CYS A 138 13.91 -11.46 23.04
CA CYS A 138 13.52 -12.48 24.02
C CYS A 138 14.04 -13.87 23.63
N GLU A 139 13.99 -14.80 24.58
CA GLU A 139 14.46 -16.18 24.40
C GLU A 139 13.70 -16.96 23.31
N HIS A 140 12.52 -16.52 22.89
CA HIS A 140 11.76 -17.20 21.81
C HIS A 140 12.31 -16.88 20.41
N LEU A 141 12.99 -15.74 20.24
CA LEU A 141 13.62 -15.39 18.95
C LEU A 141 14.83 -16.28 18.66
N GLU A 142 15.49 -16.81 19.69
CA GLU A 142 16.67 -17.67 19.56
C GLU A 142 16.32 -19.13 19.20
N SER A 143 15.04 -19.52 19.26
CA SER A 143 14.63 -20.93 19.07
C SER A 143 14.34 -21.32 17.62
N GLU A 144 14.34 -20.38 16.68
CA GLU A 144 14.01 -20.64 15.26
C GLU A 144 15.26 -20.77 14.36
N ASP A 145 16.43 -20.32 14.83
CA ASP A 145 17.68 -20.30 14.05
C ASP A 145 18.64 -21.48 14.31
N GLU A 146 18.33 -22.41 15.24
CA GLU A 146 19.26 -23.50 15.61
C GLU A 146 19.12 -24.80 14.79
N ASP A 147 18.20 -24.89 13.83
CA ASP A 147 17.92 -26.14 13.12
C ASP A 147 18.53 -26.26 11.70
N GLU A 148 19.27 -25.27 11.20
CA GLU A 148 20.01 -25.41 9.93
C GLU A 148 21.50 -25.03 10.07
N ASP A 149 22.36 -25.98 9.69
CA ASP A 149 23.82 -25.86 9.46
C ASP A 149 24.80 -25.95 10.65
N MET A 150 24.98 -27.17 11.17
CA MET A 150 26.34 -27.67 11.48
C MET A 150 26.51 -29.16 11.16
N GLU A 151 26.65 -29.47 9.87
CA GLU A 151 27.34 -30.68 9.40
C GLU A 151 28.83 -30.59 9.78
N SER A 152 29.19 -31.37 10.79
CA SER A 152 30.56 -31.62 11.24
C SER A 152 31.30 -32.48 10.21
N ASP A 153 32.33 -31.93 9.56
CA ASP A 153 33.39 -32.75 8.99
C ASP A 153 34.79 -32.28 9.42
N SER A 154 35.40 -33.11 10.26
CA SER A 154 36.79 -33.08 10.68
C SER A 154 37.70 -33.52 9.56
N ASP A 155 38.90 -32.94 9.44
CA ASP A 155 40.08 -33.73 9.08
C ASP A 155 41.42 -33.10 9.54
N GLU A 156 42.31 -34.00 9.96
CA GLU A 156 43.54 -33.81 10.75
C GLU A 156 44.73 -33.14 10.03
N ALA A 157 45.62 -32.57 10.86
CA ALA A 157 46.94 -31.97 10.54
C ALA A 157 48.01 -33.00 10.04
N PRO A 158 49.24 -32.62 9.58
CA PRO A 158 50.29 -32.11 10.49
C PRO A 158 51.40 -31.17 9.93
N ASP A 159 51.92 -30.36 10.86
CA ASP A 159 53.28 -29.84 11.11
C ASP A 159 54.47 -30.21 10.18
N LEU A 160 55.23 -29.19 9.73
CA LEU A 160 56.70 -29.20 9.56
C LEU A 160 57.26 -27.75 9.61
N GLY A 161 58.20 -27.48 10.53
CA GLY A 161 58.77 -26.13 10.78
C GLY A 161 60.15 -25.79 10.17
N GLY A 162 60.79 -24.76 10.75
CA GLY A 162 62.23 -24.49 10.66
C GLY A 162 62.66 -23.08 10.20
N ASP A 163 62.99 -22.22 11.18
CA ASP A 163 64.21 -21.39 11.37
C ASP A 163 64.82 -20.41 10.31
N ASP A 164 65.32 -19.29 10.87
CA ASP A 164 66.45 -18.40 10.51
C ASP A 164 66.34 -17.45 9.27
N GLU A 165 66.95 -16.27 9.15
CA GLU A 165 67.71 -15.27 9.94
C GLU A 165 67.96 -14.05 8.97
N ASP A 166 68.23 -12.86 9.51
CA ASP A 166 69.08 -11.76 8.98
C ASP A 166 68.67 -10.82 7.80
N ASP A 167 68.42 -9.56 8.19
CA ASP A 167 69.18 -8.29 7.95
C ASP A 167 69.41 -7.64 6.56
N ASP A 168 69.46 -6.30 6.66
CA ASP A 168 70.09 -5.25 5.82
C ASP A 168 69.36 -4.57 4.64
N ASP A 169 68.85 -3.36 4.96
CA ASP A 169 69.29 -2.04 4.46
C ASP A 169 69.57 -1.80 2.95
N GLU A 170 68.80 -0.88 2.33
CA GLU A 170 69.25 0.45 1.86
C GLU A 170 68.29 1.05 0.80
N ALA A 171 67.82 2.28 1.07
CA ALA A 171 67.29 3.21 0.06
C ALA A 171 68.46 3.88 -0.72
N PRO A 172 68.24 4.41 -1.94
CA PRO A 172 67.93 5.84 -2.00
C PRO A 172 67.03 6.33 -3.17
N GLN A 173 66.11 7.20 -2.78
CA GLN A 173 65.62 8.48 -3.35
C GLN A 173 66.04 8.96 -4.76
N LEU A 174 65.06 9.53 -5.50
CA LEU A 174 64.90 10.97 -5.87
C LEU A 174 63.98 11.09 -7.11
N ALA A 175 62.76 11.61 -6.93
CA ALA A 175 62.32 13.01 -7.23
C ALA A 175 61.93 13.22 -8.71
N SER A 176 60.91 13.97 -9.11
CA SER A 176 60.26 15.19 -8.59
C SER A 176 58.84 15.26 -9.22
N GLU A 177 57.84 16.12 -8.91
CA GLU A 177 57.74 17.45 -8.27
C GLU A 177 56.21 17.77 -8.14
N LYS A 178 55.68 18.08 -6.94
CA LYS A 178 55.21 19.41 -6.43
C LYS A 178 53.96 20.02 -7.13
N GLU A 179 52.78 20.16 -6.50
CA GLU A 179 52.31 21.12 -5.43
C GLU A 179 52.33 22.62 -5.87
N PRO A 180 51.60 23.61 -5.26
CA PRO A 180 50.34 23.64 -4.46
C PRO A 180 49.47 24.94 -4.57
N ALA A 181 48.41 25.03 -3.73
CA ALA A 181 47.95 26.17 -2.89
C ALA A 181 47.24 27.46 -3.42
N SER A 182 45.99 27.64 -2.95
CA SER A 182 45.39 28.79 -2.17
C SER A 182 45.28 30.25 -2.71
N LYS A 183 44.09 30.89 -2.50
CA LYS A 183 43.81 32.27 -1.95
C LYS A 183 42.35 32.71 -2.19
N LYS A 184 41.54 32.97 -1.15
CA LYS A 184 41.25 34.25 -0.40
C LYS A 184 40.42 35.34 -1.14
N PHE A 185 39.34 35.83 -0.51
CA PHE A 185 38.94 37.26 -0.27
C PHE A 185 37.71 37.29 0.69
N LYS A 186 37.36 38.34 1.46
CA LYS A 186 38.05 39.19 2.46
C LYS A 186 36.96 39.91 3.31
N LYS A 187 37.15 39.89 4.64
CA LYS A 187 36.52 40.63 5.76
C LYS A 187 36.00 42.07 5.54
N ASN A 188 35.02 42.45 6.36
CA ASN A 188 34.97 43.72 7.09
C ASN A 188 34.59 43.46 8.57
N ASP A 189 35.31 44.09 9.50
CA ASP A 189 35.18 44.03 10.96
C ASP A 189 34.34 45.21 11.48
N GLU A 190 33.68 45.05 12.64
CA GLU A 190 33.65 46.04 13.73
C GLU A 190 33.27 45.35 15.07
N GLU A 191 33.88 45.85 16.15
CA GLU A 191 34.21 45.25 17.46
C GLU A 191 33.05 45.21 18.48
N MET A 192 33.16 44.39 19.55
CA MET A 192 33.19 44.82 20.99
C MET A 192 32.90 43.65 21.98
N ASP A 193 33.86 43.38 22.89
CA ASP A 193 33.82 43.01 24.34
C ASP A 193 32.76 42.02 24.88
N GLU A 194 32.93 41.18 25.91
CA GLU A 194 33.94 40.85 26.92
C GLU A 194 33.41 39.54 27.59
N ASP A 195 34.32 38.60 27.86
CA ASP A 195 34.47 37.77 29.07
C ASP A 195 33.25 37.09 29.75
N GLU A 196 33.28 35.74 29.83
CA GLU A 196 33.09 35.00 31.09
C GLU A 196 33.62 33.55 30.94
N GLU A 197 34.83 33.31 31.48
CA GLU A 197 35.43 32.00 31.73
C GLU A 197 34.67 31.29 32.86
N TRP A 198 34.31 30.02 32.66
CA TRP A 198 34.10 29.05 33.74
C TRP A 198 34.67 27.68 33.32
N GLU A 199 35.91 27.48 33.77
CA GLU A 199 36.60 26.28 34.25
C GLU A 199 36.17 24.90 33.71
N ASP A 200 37.11 24.28 32.98
CA ASP A 200 37.28 22.83 32.80
C ASP A 200 37.15 22.12 34.16
N ASP A 201 36.16 21.23 34.28
CA ASP A 201 36.23 20.10 35.21
C ASP A 201 36.23 18.81 34.39
N GLU A 202 37.20 17.99 34.77
CA GLU A 202 37.79 16.84 34.10
C GLU A 202 36.79 15.70 33.82
N ASP A 203 36.95 15.11 32.64
CA ASP A 203 36.71 13.70 32.27
C ASP A 203 36.33 12.77 33.44
N ASP A 204 35.02 12.51 33.60
CA ASP A 204 34.52 11.20 34.01
C ASP A 204 33.92 10.58 32.74
N GLU A 205 34.77 9.87 31.99
CA GLU A 205 34.33 8.83 31.06
C GLU A 205 33.68 7.72 31.89
N ASP A 206 32.42 7.91 32.27
CA ASP A 206 31.53 6.80 32.55
C ASP A 206 31.36 6.09 31.19
N GLU A 207 32.23 5.11 30.93
CA GLU A 207 31.92 3.98 30.07
C GLU A 207 30.72 3.26 30.71
N ASP A 208 29.54 3.86 30.58
CA ASP A 208 28.29 3.15 30.75
C ASP A 208 28.30 2.06 29.67
N ASP A 209 28.47 0.82 30.14
CA ASP A 209 28.01 -0.39 29.47
C ASP A 209 26.50 -0.22 29.18
N ASP A 210 26.15 0.62 28.20
CA ASP A 210 24.83 0.67 27.57
C ASP A 210 24.75 -0.57 26.68
N ASP A 211 24.54 -1.70 27.36
CA ASP A 211 23.92 -2.89 26.78
C ASP A 211 22.68 -2.39 26.03
N GLY A 212 22.84 -2.24 24.71
CA GLY A 212 21.98 -1.47 23.82
C GLY A 212 20.56 -2.00 23.79
N MET A 213 19.81 -1.67 24.83
CA MET A 213 18.37 -1.87 24.91
C MET A 213 17.77 -1.00 23.81
N VAL A 214 17.48 -1.62 22.68
CA VAL A 214 16.67 -1.03 21.63
C VAL A 214 15.40 -0.55 22.30
N ASN A 215 15.16 0.76 22.26
CA ASN A 215 13.98 1.32 22.89
C ASN A 215 12.76 0.88 22.09
N ASP A 216 11.92 0.07 22.72
CA ASP A 216 10.63 -0.36 22.19
C ASP A 216 9.64 0.83 22.20
N THR A 217 9.76 1.69 21.19
CA THR A 217 9.02 2.95 21.05
C THR A 217 8.49 3.16 19.64
N CYS A 218 7.37 3.88 19.55
CA CYS A 218 6.90 4.47 18.30
C CYS A 218 7.33 5.93 18.24
N ASP A 219 8.07 6.31 17.19
CA ASP A 219 8.73 7.60 17.08
C ASP A 219 8.15 8.46 15.96
N ILE A 220 8.06 9.77 16.21
CA ILE A 220 7.83 10.78 15.17
C ILE A 220 9.14 11.53 14.96
N ILE A 221 9.79 11.30 13.82
CA ILE A 221 11.10 11.85 13.50
C ILE A 221 10.95 12.92 12.43
N LEU A 222 11.66 14.03 12.55
CA LEU A 222 11.64 15.08 11.54
C LEU A 222 12.57 14.75 10.38
N ASP A 223 12.07 14.82 9.16
CA ASP A 223 12.87 14.58 7.94
C ASP A 223 13.81 15.77 7.68
N TYR A 224 13.41 16.96 8.13
CA TYR A 224 14.19 18.20 8.00
C TYR A 224 13.84 19.23 9.09
N GLU A 225 14.66 20.28 9.20
CA GLU A 225 14.44 21.35 10.18
C GLU A 225 13.08 22.06 9.99
N VAL A 226 12.20 21.95 10.99
CA VAL A 226 10.91 22.63 11.04
C VAL A 226 11.02 23.97 11.75
N LYS A 227 10.46 25.03 11.16
CA LYS A 227 10.53 26.38 11.74
C LYS A 227 9.64 26.50 12.98
N LYS A 228 10.06 27.32 13.94
CA LYS A 228 9.23 27.62 15.13
C LYS A 228 7.83 28.10 14.72
N GLY A 229 6.81 27.37 15.17
CA GLY A 229 5.40 27.66 14.91
C GLY A 229 4.85 27.08 13.60
N GLN A 230 5.67 26.40 12.82
CA GLN A 230 5.21 25.51 11.74
C GLN A 230 4.65 24.23 12.36
N GLU A 231 3.62 23.68 11.73
CA GLU A 231 2.98 22.44 12.15
C GLU A 231 3.84 21.24 11.75
N ILE A 232 3.94 20.24 12.63
CA ILE A 232 4.56 18.94 12.33
C ILE A 232 3.47 18.06 11.71
N THR A 233 3.77 17.47 10.56
CA THR A 233 2.80 16.70 9.76
C THR A 233 3.47 15.47 9.18
N ARG A 234 2.74 14.35 9.17
CA ARG A 234 3.17 13.07 8.60
C ARG A 234 2.37 12.67 7.38
N HIS A 235 2.82 11.66 6.66
CA HIS A 235 2.00 11.00 5.65
C HIS A 235 1.13 9.93 6.33
N TYR A 236 -0.13 9.78 5.92
CA TYR A 236 -1.03 8.75 6.49
C TYR A 236 -1.03 7.47 5.66
N GLY A 237 -0.44 7.52 4.47
CA GLY A 237 -0.52 6.50 3.44
C GLY A 237 -0.92 7.12 2.10
N PRO A 238 -0.51 6.53 0.97
CA PRO A 238 -0.76 7.01 -0.39
C PRO A 238 -2.22 6.75 -0.82
N TYR A 239 -3.17 7.32 -0.07
CA TYR A 239 -4.58 7.00 -0.20
C TYR A 239 -5.33 7.98 -1.13
N PRO A 240 -6.24 7.48 -1.98
CA PRO A 240 -7.14 8.33 -2.73
C PRO A 240 -8.14 9.04 -1.82
N ASN A 241 -8.70 10.16 -2.28
CA ASN A 241 -9.59 10.98 -1.46
C ASN A 241 -10.83 10.23 -0.97
N LYS A 242 -11.30 9.20 -1.71
CA LYS A 242 -12.42 8.35 -1.26
C LYS A 242 -12.10 7.64 0.07
N ILE A 243 -10.88 7.11 0.21
CA ILE A 243 -10.43 6.41 1.42
C ILE A 243 -10.17 7.44 2.52
N ILE A 244 -9.52 8.56 2.21
CA ILE A 244 -9.25 9.61 3.21
C ILE A 244 -10.56 10.15 3.81
N LEU A 245 -11.59 10.33 2.98
CA LEU A 245 -12.90 10.79 3.43
C LEU A 245 -13.59 9.77 4.32
N SER A 246 -13.53 8.47 3.97
CA SER A 246 -14.18 7.43 4.78
C SER A 246 -13.45 7.20 6.10
N LYS A 247 -12.11 7.02 6.06
CA LYS A 247 -11.28 6.68 7.23
C LYS A 247 -10.96 7.86 8.15
N TYR A 248 -10.79 9.07 7.62
CA TYR A 248 -10.33 10.23 8.41
C TYR A 248 -11.28 11.43 8.40
N GLY A 249 -12.30 11.45 7.53
CA GLY A 249 -13.29 12.52 7.48
C GLY A 249 -12.82 13.80 6.80
N PHE A 250 -11.72 13.76 6.05
CA PHE A 250 -11.23 14.88 5.23
C PHE A 250 -10.86 14.45 3.80
N ALA A 251 -10.48 15.39 2.95
CA ALA A 251 -9.93 15.13 1.62
C ALA A 251 -8.88 16.22 1.29
N VAL A 252 -7.96 15.90 0.40
CA VAL A 252 -6.84 16.75 -0.01
C VAL A 252 -7.14 17.37 -1.38
N GLU A 253 -6.90 18.67 -1.52
CA GLU A 253 -6.99 19.35 -2.83
C GLU A 253 -5.81 18.90 -3.70
N ASP A 254 -6.07 18.55 -4.96
CA ASP A 254 -5.06 18.10 -5.91
C ASP A 254 -4.20 16.91 -5.39
N ASN A 255 -4.87 15.93 -4.77
CA ASN A 255 -4.23 14.73 -4.22
C ASN A 255 -3.57 13.90 -5.34
N PRO A 256 -2.24 13.67 -5.31
CA PRO A 256 -1.54 12.87 -6.32
C PRO A 256 -1.89 11.38 -6.24
N HIS A 257 -2.48 10.92 -5.15
CA HIS A 257 -2.92 9.53 -4.99
C HIS A 257 -4.40 9.33 -5.32
N ASP A 258 -5.09 10.35 -5.85
CA ASP A 258 -6.51 10.24 -6.16
C ASP A 258 -6.75 9.28 -7.34
N THR A 259 -7.81 8.49 -7.25
CA THR A 259 -8.15 7.48 -8.25
C THR A 259 -9.65 7.45 -8.51
N VAL A 260 -10.04 6.99 -9.70
CA VAL A 260 -11.42 6.60 -9.99
C VAL A 260 -11.50 5.12 -10.29
N THR A 261 -12.55 4.50 -9.77
CA THR A 261 -12.82 3.07 -9.89
C THR A 261 -13.50 2.77 -11.23
N ILE A 262 -13.00 1.76 -11.93
CA ILE A 262 -13.52 1.23 -13.18
C ILE A 262 -13.97 -0.22 -12.97
N GLN A 263 -15.29 -0.43 -13.00
CA GLN A 263 -15.85 -1.77 -12.87
C GLN A 263 -15.69 -2.55 -14.18
N LEU A 264 -15.47 -3.86 -14.07
CA LEU A 264 -15.38 -4.79 -15.20
C LEU A 264 -16.62 -4.73 -16.12
N GLU A 265 -17.80 -4.47 -15.56
CA GLU A 265 -19.02 -4.28 -16.34
C GLU A 265 -18.95 -3.03 -17.24
N MET A 266 -18.29 -1.95 -16.82
CA MET A 266 -18.06 -0.78 -17.67
C MET A 266 -17.11 -1.12 -18.82
N VAL A 267 -16.07 -1.93 -18.57
CA VAL A 267 -15.15 -2.43 -19.60
C VAL A 267 -15.90 -3.29 -20.61
N ARG A 268 -16.76 -4.21 -20.14
CA ARG A 268 -17.62 -5.05 -20.98
C ARG A 268 -18.53 -4.20 -21.88
N GLN A 269 -19.16 -3.16 -21.33
CA GLN A 269 -20.00 -2.24 -22.09
C GLN A 269 -19.22 -1.44 -23.14
N ALA A 270 -18.05 -0.91 -22.76
CA ALA A 270 -17.17 -0.18 -23.67
C ALA A 270 -16.73 -1.08 -24.85
N ALA A 271 -16.23 -2.29 -24.55
CA ALA A 271 -15.77 -3.23 -25.56
C ALA A 271 -16.89 -3.71 -26.50
N SER A 272 -18.08 -3.98 -25.95
CA SER A 272 -19.24 -4.45 -26.72
C SER A 272 -19.69 -3.46 -27.80
N LYS A 273 -19.48 -2.16 -27.58
CA LYS A 273 -19.76 -1.11 -28.58
C LYS A 273 -18.95 -1.28 -29.87
N PHE A 274 -17.73 -1.81 -29.75
CA PHE A 274 -16.80 -1.98 -30.86
C PHE A 274 -16.77 -3.41 -31.41
N LEU A 275 -16.74 -4.43 -30.54
CA LEU A 275 -16.48 -5.82 -30.92
C LEU A 275 -17.74 -6.58 -31.42
N LYS A 276 -18.96 -6.17 -31.03
CA LYS A 276 -20.25 -6.74 -31.48
C LYS A 276 -20.35 -8.29 -31.44
N ASP A 277 -19.53 -8.93 -30.63
CA ASP A 277 -19.40 -10.37 -30.47
C ASP A 277 -19.28 -10.65 -28.97
N GLU A 278 -20.43 -10.63 -28.29
CA GLU A 278 -20.51 -10.75 -26.82
C GLU A 278 -19.89 -12.05 -26.31
N ALA A 279 -20.02 -13.15 -27.07
CA ALA A 279 -19.42 -14.43 -26.70
C ALA A 279 -17.88 -14.37 -26.70
N MET A 280 -17.29 -13.68 -27.68
CA MET A 280 -15.83 -13.48 -27.73
C MET A 280 -15.35 -12.57 -26.60
N VAL A 281 -16.09 -11.51 -26.29
CA VAL A 281 -15.77 -10.59 -25.18
C VAL A 281 -15.74 -11.36 -23.88
N GLU A 282 -16.77 -12.16 -23.60
CA GLU A 282 -16.86 -12.92 -22.36
C GLU A 282 -15.79 -14.03 -22.29
N GLU A 283 -15.53 -14.76 -23.39
CA GLU A 283 -14.43 -15.75 -23.46
C GLU A 283 -13.08 -15.13 -23.07
N ARG A 284 -12.81 -13.92 -23.56
CA ARG A 284 -11.55 -13.20 -23.32
C ARG A 284 -11.43 -12.63 -21.91
N ILE A 285 -12.53 -12.11 -21.36
CA ILE A 285 -12.59 -11.67 -19.95
C ILE A 285 -12.31 -12.85 -19.04
N GLN A 286 -12.99 -13.99 -19.25
CA GLN A 286 -12.80 -15.18 -18.42
C GLN A 286 -11.38 -15.74 -18.52
N TRP A 287 -10.78 -15.71 -19.72
CA TRP A 287 -9.38 -16.08 -19.88
C TRP A 287 -8.45 -15.15 -19.10
N PHE A 288 -8.65 -13.83 -19.21
CA PHE A 288 -7.82 -12.85 -18.51
C PHE A 288 -7.91 -13.02 -16.99
N LEU A 289 -9.11 -13.09 -16.42
CA LEU A 289 -9.29 -13.27 -14.97
C LEU A 289 -8.67 -14.58 -14.46
N ALA A 290 -8.59 -15.62 -15.29
CA ALA A 290 -7.96 -16.89 -14.92
C ALA A 290 -6.44 -16.93 -15.11
N SER A 291 -5.84 -15.87 -15.68
CA SER A 291 -4.41 -15.83 -16.02
C SER A 291 -3.70 -14.55 -15.59
N GLU A 292 -4.42 -13.58 -15.03
CA GLU A 292 -3.87 -12.27 -14.69
C GLU A 292 -2.72 -12.33 -13.68
N ASP A 293 -2.79 -13.25 -12.72
CA ASP A 293 -1.77 -13.50 -11.68
C ASP A 293 -0.41 -13.93 -12.28
N VAL A 294 -0.38 -14.36 -13.55
CA VAL A 294 0.87 -14.69 -14.26
C VAL A 294 1.54 -13.44 -14.83
N PHE A 295 0.77 -12.39 -15.10
CA PHE A 295 1.24 -11.19 -15.81
C PHE A 295 1.42 -10.00 -14.89
N ILE A 296 0.56 -9.92 -13.89
CA ILE A 296 0.58 -9.00 -12.78
C ILE A 296 1.14 -9.91 -11.68
N GLY A 297 2.43 -9.81 -11.38
CA GLY A 297 3.01 -10.64 -10.31
C GLY A 297 2.11 -10.55 -9.08
N ALA A 298 1.98 -11.64 -8.33
CA ALA A 298 1.47 -11.53 -6.97
C ALA A 298 2.32 -10.44 -6.32
N ASP A 299 1.70 -9.32 -5.95
CA ASP A 299 2.29 -8.43 -4.95
C ASP A 299 2.50 -9.35 -3.76
N ASP A 300 3.73 -9.79 -3.52
CA ASP A 300 4.11 -10.27 -2.20
C ASP A 300 3.72 -9.12 -1.26
N GLY A 301 2.95 -9.44 -0.21
CA GLY A 301 2.26 -8.48 0.66
C GLY A 301 3.17 -7.61 1.52
N ASP A 302 4.35 -7.22 1.04
CA ASP A 302 5.27 -6.31 1.71
C ASP A 302 5.35 -4.97 0.97
N ASP A 303 5.04 -3.92 1.72
CA ASP A 303 5.48 -2.54 1.52
C ASP A 303 5.30 -1.92 0.13
N HIS A 304 4.26 -1.09 0.02
CA HIS A 304 4.17 -0.04 -0.99
C HIS A 304 5.23 1.07 -0.77
N GLU A 305 6.49 0.73 -0.99
CA GLU A 305 7.59 1.66 -1.32
C GLU A 305 8.03 1.49 -2.78
N HIS A 306 7.11 1.58 -3.76
CA HIS A 306 7.52 1.69 -5.15
C HIS A 306 6.90 2.88 -5.88
N GLY A 307 7.59 4.01 -5.72
CA GLY A 307 7.89 4.86 -6.86
C GLY A 307 8.90 4.16 -7.77
N GLY A 308 8.43 3.62 -8.88
CA GLY A 308 9.23 3.37 -10.08
C GLY A 308 9.84 1.98 -10.26
N GLY A 309 9.59 1.41 -11.44
CA GLY A 309 10.56 0.53 -12.10
C GLY A 309 10.26 -0.97 -12.08
N CYS A 310 9.37 -1.38 -12.98
CA CYS A 310 9.22 -2.77 -13.42
C CYS A 310 10.58 -3.44 -13.75
N CYS A 311 10.83 -4.57 -13.08
CA CYS A 311 11.62 -5.74 -13.47
C CYS A 311 12.83 -5.53 -14.41
N GLY A 312 14.01 -5.33 -13.82
CA GLY A 312 15.30 -5.52 -14.47
C GLY A 312 15.85 -6.93 -14.27
N GLY A 313 15.45 -7.87 -15.12
CA GLY A 313 16.04 -9.22 -15.16
C GLY A 313 17.52 -9.21 -15.55
N GLY A 314 18.40 -9.59 -14.62
CA GLY A 314 19.81 -9.90 -14.85
C GLY A 314 20.05 -11.39 -14.71
N GLY A 315 20.12 -12.12 -15.83
CA GLY A 315 20.34 -13.56 -15.85
C GLY A 315 21.74 -13.98 -15.43
N HIS A 316 21.82 -15.00 -14.59
CA HIS A 316 22.99 -15.88 -14.51
C HIS A 316 22.58 -17.32 -14.83
N SER A 317 22.94 -17.74 -16.05
CA SER A 317 22.93 -19.13 -16.47
C SER A 317 24.05 -19.90 -15.77
N HIS A 318 23.77 -21.06 -15.20
CA HIS A 318 24.70 -22.19 -15.27
C HIS A 318 23.96 -23.51 -15.47
N ASN A 319 24.63 -24.34 -16.25
CA ASN A 319 24.17 -25.49 -17.03
C ASN A 319 24.18 -26.79 -16.20
N ASP A 320 23.20 -27.64 -16.49
CA ASP A 320 23.27 -29.09 -16.71
C ASP A 320 23.78 -30.08 -15.62
N GLU A 321 22.90 -31.06 -15.39
CA GLU A 321 23.13 -32.51 -15.26
C GLU A 321 23.70 -33.09 -13.94
N GLU A 322 22.84 -33.80 -13.19
CA GLU A 322 22.98 -35.19 -12.68
C GLU A 322 21.78 -35.48 -11.75
N MET A 323 20.71 -36.16 -12.20
CA MET A 323 20.50 -37.61 -12.09
C MET A 323 20.85 -38.19 -10.72
N ASP A 324 19.88 -38.32 -9.82
CA ASP A 324 19.81 -39.51 -8.98
C ASP A 324 18.37 -39.91 -8.60
N GLU A 325 18.12 -41.21 -8.78
CA GLU A 325 16.85 -41.89 -8.58
C GLU A 325 16.72 -42.30 -7.10
N HIS A 326 15.59 -42.06 -6.44
CA HIS A 326 15.14 -42.98 -5.39
C HIS A 326 13.60 -43.12 -5.32
N ASP A 327 13.16 -44.23 -5.91
CA ASP A 327 11.88 -44.91 -5.74
C ASP A 327 11.65 -45.31 -4.28
N HIS A 328 10.50 -44.93 -3.70
CA HIS A 328 9.70 -45.85 -2.88
C HIS A 328 8.20 -45.66 -3.10
N SER A 329 7.76 -46.31 -4.17
CA SER A 329 6.50 -47.04 -4.30
C SER A 329 5.84 -47.51 -2.98
N ARG A 330 4.60 -47.05 -2.73
CA ARG A 330 3.48 -47.91 -2.29
C ARG A 330 2.15 -47.49 -2.89
N ASP A 331 1.90 -48.14 -4.01
CA ASP A 331 0.64 -48.54 -4.65
C ASP A 331 -0.55 -48.82 -3.70
N ARG A 332 -1.68 -48.16 -4.00
CA ARG A 332 -3.08 -48.65 -4.07
C ARG A 332 -3.97 -47.41 -4.30
N GLY A 333 -4.64 -47.16 -5.41
CA GLY A 333 -5.23 -48.05 -6.39
C GLY A 333 -6.74 -47.78 -6.48
N CYS A 334 -7.11 -46.86 -7.40
CA CYS A 334 -8.38 -46.75 -8.14
C CYS A 334 -9.74 -46.86 -7.41
N CYS A 335 -10.65 -45.88 -7.58
CA CYS A 335 -11.76 -45.96 -8.56
C CYS A 335 -12.77 -44.78 -8.49
N ASP A 336 -13.01 -44.18 -9.66
CA ASP A 336 -14.31 -43.82 -10.26
C ASP A 336 -15.46 -43.19 -9.43
N SER A 337 -15.83 -41.98 -9.86
CA SER A 337 -17.15 -41.61 -10.40
C SER A 337 -18.43 -41.62 -9.53
N LYS A 338 -19.08 -40.43 -9.53
CA LYS A 338 -20.54 -40.12 -9.54
C LYS A 338 -21.24 -39.68 -8.23
N ASN A 339 -21.55 -38.37 -8.20
CA ASN A 339 -22.91 -37.79 -8.25
C ASN A 339 -24.03 -38.44 -7.39
N SER A 340 -24.44 -37.80 -6.30
CA SER A 340 -25.88 -37.58 -6.03
C SER A 340 -26.19 -36.66 -4.84
N LYS A 341 -27.11 -35.73 -5.10
CA LYS A 341 -27.90 -34.94 -4.14
C LYS A 341 -28.77 -35.84 -3.23
N LYS A 342 -28.85 -35.53 -1.92
CA LYS A 342 -30.12 -35.34 -1.14
C LYS A 342 -29.90 -35.33 0.39
N ASN A 343 -29.99 -34.14 0.98
CA ASN A 343 -31.06 -33.69 1.89
C ASN A 343 -31.80 -34.76 2.76
N LYS A 344 -31.62 -34.73 4.08
CA LYS A 344 -32.65 -34.58 5.16
C LYS A 344 -32.21 -35.13 6.53
N ASN A 345 -32.06 -34.21 7.49
CA ASN A 345 -32.86 -34.04 8.72
C ASN A 345 -33.17 -35.22 9.69
N VAL A 346 -32.90 -34.91 10.98
CA VAL A 346 -33.51 -35.33 12.28
C VAL A 346 -32.97 -36.60 12.95
N SER A 347 -32.34 -36.49 14.12
CA SER A 347 -33.00 -36.69 15.44
C SER A 347 -32.05 -36.78 16.64
N ASP A 348 -32.35 -35.97 17.64
CA ASP A 348 -32.21 -36.15 19.10
C ASP A 348 -31.60 -37.46 19.64
N LEU A 349 -30.51 -37.34 20.41
CA LEU A 349 -30.29 -38.13 21.63
C LEU A 349 -29.53 -37.28 22.66
N LYS A 350 -30.07 -37.23 23.89
CA LYS A 350 -29.47 -36.66 25.10
C LYS A 350 -28.92 -37.79 26.00
N VAL A 351 -28.13 -37.34 26.99
CA VAL A 351 -27.70 -37.97 28.27
C VAL A 351 -26.46 -38.90 28.08
N ASP A 352 -25.33 -38.78 28.77
CA ASP A 352 -25.02 -38.45 30.19
C ASP A 352 -23.64 -37.76 30.37
N GLU A 353 -23.52 -37.02 31.47
CA GLU A 353 -22.32 -36.39 32.05
C GLU A 353 -21.38 -37.44 32.69
N GLU A 354 -20.05 -37.22 32.65
CA GLU A 354 -19.09 -37.34 33.78
C GLU A 354 -17.62 -37.17 33.30
N ASP A 355 -17.01 -36.08 33.77
CA ASP A 355 -15.61 -35.83 34.18
C ASP A 355 -14.40 -36.47 33.46
N GLN A 356 -13.52 -35.64 32.87
CA GLN A 356 -12.15 -35.38 33.36
C GLN A 356 -11.32 -34.50 32.41
N ASP A 357 -10.56 -33.59 33.02
CA ASP A 357 -9.58 -32.66 32.47
C ASP A 357 -8.42 -33.34 31.71
N ASP A 358 -7.97 -32.77 30.59
CA ASP A 358 -6.56 -32.45 30.30
C ASP A 358 -6.41 -31.87 28.87
N ASP A 359 -6.02 -30.59 28.83
CA ASP A 359 -4.95 -29.97 28.04
C ASP A 359 -4.84 -30.12 26.51
N SER A 360 -4.72 -28.94 25.88
CA SER A 360 -4.07 -28.62 24.60
C SER A 360 -4.70 -29.19 23.33
N GLU A 361 -5.71 -28.49 22.82
CA GLU A 361 -5.97 -28.47 21.38
C GLU A 361 -5.28 -27.23 20.84
N MET A 362 -4.25 -27.50 20.03
CA MET A 362 -3.50 -26.55 19.22
C MET A 362 -4.47 -25.65 18.48
N ASP A 363 -4.21 -24.34 18.55
CA ASP A 363 -4.84 -23.34 17.70
C ASP A 363 -4.70 -23.81 16.25
N GLU A 364 -5.84 -24.02 15.60
CA GLU A 364 -5.89 -24.24 14.15
C GLU A 364 -5.39 -22.95 13.52
N ASP A 365 -4.30 -23.04 12.76
CA ASP A 365 -3.80 -21.99 11.89
C ASP A 365 -5.00 -21.37 11.17
N GLU A 366 -5.41 -20.16 11.60
CA GLU A 366 -6.23 -19.28 10.78
C GLU A 366 -5.30 -18.91 9.62
N GLU A 367 -5.30 -19.73 8.56
CA GLU A 367 -4.80 -19.35 7.25
C GLU A 367 -5.39 -17.95 7.00
N GLU A 368 -4.55 -16.93 7.04
CA GLU A 368 -4.93 -15.58 6.65
C GLU A 368 -5.65 -15.73 5.31
N GLU A 369 -6.95 -15.46 5.29
CA GLU A 369 -7.67 -15.35 4.04
C GLU A 369 -7.02 -14.14 3.34
N GLU A 370 -6.01 -14.38 2.52
CA GLU A 370 -5.48 -13.39 1.56
C GLU A 370 -6.71 -12.68 1.00
N GLU A 371 -6.87 -11.39 1.30
CA GLU A 371 -8.02 -10.62 0.84
C GLU A 371 -7.96 -10.65 -0.69
N ASP A 372 -8.67 -11.60 -1.31
CA ASP A 372 -8.68 -11.83 -2.76
C ASP A 372 -9.19 -10.53 -3.40
N PHE A 373 -8.24 -9.68 -3.82
CA PHE A 373 -8.50 -8.32 -4.28
C PHE A 373 -9.64 -8.36 -5.29
N PRO A 374 -10.64 -7.47 -5.20
CA PRO A 374 -11.83 -7.55 -6.05
C PRO A 374 -11.45 -7.61 -7.53
N ARG A 375 -11.49 -8.82 -8.11
CA ARG A 375 -11.08 -9.06 -9.50
C ARG A 375 -12.02 -8.40 -10.51
N ASP A 376 -13.06 -7.71 -10.08
CA ASP A 376 -13.96 -6.92 -10.92
C ASP A 376 -13.67 -5.41 -10.91
N ILE A 377 -12.64 -4.96 -10.20
CA ILE A 377 -12.27 -3.54 -10.06
C ILE A 377 -10.89 -3.24 -10.66
N MET A 378 -10.81 -2.15 -11.43
CA MET A 378 -9.58 -1.54 -11.95
C MET A 378 -9.62 -0.02 -11.69
N TYR A 379 -8.54 0.68 -12.00
CA TYR A 379 -8.36 2.09 -11.64
C TYR A 379 -7.89 2.98 -12.79
N MET A 380 -8.21 4.26 -12.65
CA MET A 380 -7.59 5.36 -13.39
C MET A 380 -7.03 6.36 -12.38
N MET A 381 -5.78 6.77 -12.58
CA MET A 381 -4.96 7.51 -11.64
C MET A 381 -5.19 9.03 -11.74
N HIS A 382 -4.58 9.80 -10.84
CA HIS A 382 -4.78 11.25 -10.72
C HIS A 382 -4.52 12.02 -12.04
N ASP A 383 -3.54 11.57 -12.82
CA ASP A 383 -3.13 12.10 -14.13
C ASP A 383 -4.05 11.66 -15.29
N GLY A 384 -5.03 10.79 -15.01
CA GLY A 384 -5.94 10.23 -16.00
C GLY A 384 -5.39 9.01 -16.74
N SER A 385 -4.20 8.52 -16.38
CA SER A 385 -3.69 7.23 -16.86
C SER A 385 -4.50 6.07 -16.27
N ILE A 386 -4.51 4.91 -16.94
CA ILE A 386 -5.18 3.70 -16.44
C ILE A 386 -4.15 2.78 -15.79
N ASP A 387 -4.58 1.95 -14.83
CA ASP A 387 -3.73 0.91 -14.28
C ASP A 387 -3.34 -0.14 -15.35
N ASP A 388 -2.31 -0.92 -15.03
CA ASP A 388 -1.77 -1.94 -15.93
C ASP A 388 -2.78 -3.05 -16.20
N ARG A 389 -3.55 -3.44 -15.19
CA ARG A 389 -4.60 -4.46 -15.30
C ARG A 389 -5.64 -4.11 -16.37
N LEU A 390 -6.15 -2.88 -16.35
CA LEU A 390 -7.10 -2.37 -17.34
C LEU A 390 -6.48 -2.28 -18.74
N LEU A 391 -5.22 -1.86 -18.83
CA LEU A 391 -4.50 -1.81 -20.09
C LEU A 391 -4.34 -3.20 -20.71
N LEU A 392 -3.94 -4.20 -19.92
CA LEU A 392 -3.81 -5.60 -20.33
C LEU A 392 -5.14 -6.15 -20.81
N LEU A 393 -6.19 -6.01 -20.00
CA LEU A 393 -7.53 -6.50 -20.32
C LEU A 393 -8.04 -5.91 -21.65
N LEU A 394 -7.89 -4.60 -21.85
CA LEU A 394 -8.29 -3.96 -23.10
C LEU A 394 -7.48 -4.51 -24.29
N ASN A 395 -6.17 -4.72 -24.14
CA ASN A 395 -5.37 -5.31 -25.21
C ASN A 395 -5.82 -6.75 -25.53
N VAL A 396 -6.12 -7.57 -24.52
CA VAL A 396 -6.68 -8.92 -24.71
C VAL A 396 -8.00 -8.85 -25.47
N LEU A 397 -8.91 -7.95 -25.07
CA LEU A 397 -10.22 -7.78 -25.71
C LEU A 397 -10.10 -7.40 -27.19
N PHE A 398 -9.16 -6.53 -27.55
CA PHE A 398 -8.99 -6.06 -28.93
C PHE A 398 -7.95 -6.84 -29.75
N MET A 399 -7.26 -7.81 -29.14
CA MET A 399 -6.25 -8.66 -29.79
C MET A 399 -6.81 -9.39 -31.01
N GLU A 400 -6.03 -9.53 -32.08
CA GLU A 400 -6.45 -10.28 -33.26
C GLU A 400 -6.70 -11.78 -32.93
N LYS A 401 -7.75 -12.39 -33.50
CA LYS A 401 -8.18 -13.76 -33.13
C LYS A 401 -7.05 -14.81 -33.23
N THR A 402 -6.17 -14.70 -34.22
CA THR A 402 -5.04 -15.62 -34.39
C THR A 402 -3.94 -15.40 -33.36
N GLN A 403 -3.79 -14.17 -32.86
CA GLN A 403 -2.80 -13.84 -31.84
C GLN A 403 -3.33 -14.29 -30.47
N PHE A 404 -4.61 -14.03 -30.17
CA PHE A 404 -5.25 -14.53 -28.95
C PHE A 404 -5.19 -16.05 -28.85
N LYS A 405 -5.42 -16.75 -29.96
CA LYS A 405 -5.27 -18.20 -29.99
C LYS A 405 -3.86 -18.67 -29.57
N LYS A 406 -2.81 -17.94 -29.98
CA LYS A 406 -1.44 -18.28 -29.60
C LYS A 406 -1.17 -17.97 -28.13
N ALA A 407 -1.55 -16.78 -27.67
CA ALA A 407 -1.42 -16.39 -26.27
C ALA A 407 -2.18 -17.34 -25.32
N ASN A 408 -3.33 -17.86 -25.75
CA ASN A 408 -4.10 -18.86 -25.01
C ASN A 408 -3.49 -20.27 -25.04
N GLU A 409 -2.68 -20.60 -26.05
CA GLU A 409 -1.99 -21.90 -26.17
C GLU A 409 -0.60 -21.89 -25.51
N ASP A 410 0.01 -20.71 -25.37
CA ASP A 410 1.39 -20.51 -24.95
C ASP A 410 1.53 -19.21 -24.16
N MET A 411 1.82 -19.34 -22.86
CA MET A 411 1.87 -18.23 -21.92
C MET A 411 3.09 -17.33 -22.13
N ASP A 412 4.20 -17.87 -22.62
CA ASP A 412 5.41 -17.09 -22.94
C ASP A 412 5.11 -16.10 -24.06
N VAL A 413 4.28 -16.50 -25.04
CA VAL A 413 3.81 -15.62 -26.11
C VAL A 413 2.91 -14.50 -25.58
N ALA A 414 2.14 -14.76 -24.52
CA ALA A 414 1.33 -13.74 -23.87
C ALA A 414 2.22 -12.75 -23.11
N MET A 415 3.20 -13.24 -22.33
CA MET A 415 4.17 -12.41 -21.60
C MET A 415 4.98 -11.52 -22.55
N GLU A 416 5.52 -12.06 -23.65
CA GLU A 416 6.24 -11.25 -24.65
C GLU A 416 5.36 -10.12 -25.23
N TYR A 417 4.07 -10.40 -25.44
CA TYR A 417 3.14 -9.41 -25.96
C TYR A 417 2.86 -8.28 -24.96
N PHE A 418 2.69 -8.63 -23.68
CA PHE A 418 2.44 -7.64 -22.63
C PHE A 418 3.69 -6.84 -22.29
N ASN A 419 4.88 -7.46 -22.29
CA ASN A 419 6.14 -6.76 -22.15
C ASN A 419 6.35 -5.70 -23.26
N ASP A 420 6.01 -5.99 -24.53
CA ASP A 420 6.03 -4.97 -25.60
C ASP A 420 5.03 -3.83 -25.34
N ILE A 421 3.91 -4.08 -24.67
CA ILE A 421 2.95 -3.03 -24.29
C ILE A 421 3.52 -2.14 -23.18
N PHE A 422 4.07 -2.74 -22.12
CA PHE A 422 4.62 -1.99 -20.99
C PHE A 422 5.84 -1.15 -21.38
N VAL A 423 6.79 -1.72 -22.13
CA VAL A 423 7.96 -0.96 -22.59
C VAL A 423 7.55 0.21 -23.49
N ARG A 424 6.47 0.05 -24.29
CA ARG A 424 5.92 1.16 -25.10
C ARG A 424 5.26 2.22 -24.25
N ARG A 425 4.51 1.82 -23.21
CA ARG A 425 3.86 2.74 -22.27
C ARG A 425 4.91 3.61 -21.57
N GLN A 426 5.95 2.99 -21.02
CA GLN A 426 7.04 3.71 -20.36
C GLN A 426 7.74 4.73 -21.29
N GLN A 427 7.89 4.40 -22.58
CA GLN A 427 8.43 5.37 -23.55
C GLN A 427 7.48 6.52 -23.85
N GLU A 428 6.16 6.27 -23.91
CA GLU A 428 5.14 7.30 -24.10
C GLU A 428 5.10 8.25 -22.88
N GLU A 429 5.26 7.72 -21.66
CA GLU A 429 5.27 8.52 -20.41
C GLU A 429 6.58 9.33 -20.23
N GLN A 430 7.75 8.78 -20.59
CA GLN A 430 9.04 9.49 -20.50
C GLN A 430 9.21 10.60 -21.55
N GLU A 431 8.53 10.51 -22.70
CA GLU A 431 8.54 11.60 -23.69
C GLU A 431 7.82 12.85 -23.15
N ASP A 432 6.82 12.70 -22.29
CA ASP A 432 6.13 13.82 -21.64
C ASP A 432 6.99 14.48 -20.55
N GLU A 433 7.82 13.72 -19.81
CA GLU A 433 8.74 14.27 -18.79
C GLU A 433 9.97 14.99 -19.38
N ASP A 434 10.54 14.49 -20.47
CA ASP A 434 11.66 15.12 -21.18
C ASP A 434 11.27 16.50 -21.77
N ASP A 435 10.00 16.68 -22.16
CA ASP A 435 9.46 17.96 -22.69
C ASP A 435 9.21 19.01 -21.59
N ASP A 436 8.95 18.57 -20.34
CA ASP A 436 8.73 19.46 -19.18
C ASP A 436 10.03 19.79 -18.39
N MET A 437 11.09 18.98 -18.51
CA MET A 437 12.40 19.21 -17.88
C MET A 437 13.39 20.04 -18.72
N GLU A 438 13.00 20.62 -19.87
CA GLU A 438 13.90 21.50 -20.64
C GLU A 438 14.32 22.81 -19.91
N GLU A 439 13.85 23.09 -18.68
CA GLU A 439 14.22 24.32 -17.94
C GLU A 439 14.91 24.16 -16.56
N GLU A 440 15.03 22.99 -15.93
CA GLU A 440 15.69 22.89 -14.61
C GLU A 440 16.68 21.71 -14.50
N ASP A 441 17.97 22.09 -14.46
CA ASP A 441 19.17 21.38 -13.98
C ASP A 441 19.49 19.97 -14.52
N GLU A 442 20.43 19.95 -15.48
CA GLU A 442 21.23 18.79 -15.90
C GLU A 442 22.13 18.29 -14.74
N GLU A 443 21.58 17.53 -13.78
CA GLU A 443 22.42 16.68 -12.91
C GLU A 443 22.68 15.31 -13.57
N GLU A 444 23.96 14.92 -13.57
CA GLU A 444 24.54 13.79 -14.30
C GLU A 444 24.08 12.42 -13.76
N GLY A 445 22.85 12.00 -14.08
CA GLY A 445 22.46 10.59 -14.08
C GLY A 445 22.84 9.91 -15.40
N GLU A 446 23.43 8.71 -15.35
CA GLU A 446 23.64 7.90 -16.57
C GLU A 446 22.30 7.66 -17.26
N LYS A 447 22.04 8.35 -18.38
CA LYS A 447 20.85 8.11 -19.21
C LYS A 447 20.88 6.66 -19.70
N ILE A 448 20.07 5.80 -19.08
CA ILE A 448 19.84 4.43 -19.55
C ILE A 448 19.36 4.53 -21.00
N PRO A 449 20.04 3.91 -21.97
CA PRO A 449 19.67 4.05 -23.37
C PRO A 449 18.27 3.47 -23.61
N LYS A 450 17.33 4.32 -24.07
CA LYS A 450 15.95 3.93 -24.42
C LYS A 450 16.01 2.68 -25.32
N PRO A 451 15.34 1.57 -24.97
CA PRO A 451 15.38 0.36 -25.78
C PRO A 451 14.83 0.65 -27.18
N GLU A 452 15.58 0.31 -28.24
CA GLU A 452 15.15 0.54 -29.62
C GLU A 452 13.91 -0.31 -29.95
N LEU A 453 12.73 0.31 -29.91
CA LEU A 453 11.48 -0.36 -30.24
C LEU A 453 11.27 -0.43 -31.75
N LYS A 454 10.89 -1.63 -32.21
CA LYS A 454 10.46 -1.81 -33.61
C LYS A 454 9.20 -0.97 -33.87
N PRO A 455 9.10 -0.31 -35.05
CA PRO A 455 7.89 0.40 -35.43
C PRO A 455 6.67 -0.52 -35.38
N ARG A 456 5.56 -0.03 -34.82
CA ARG A 456 4.29 -0.79 -34.79
C ARG A 456 3.88 -1.17 -36.21
N ASP A 457 3.61 -2.45 -36.42
CA ASP A 457 3.03 -2.92 -37.67
C ASP A 457 1.58 -2.43 -37.83
N ALA A 458 1.02 -2.58 -39.03
CA ALA A 458 -0.33 -2.08 -39.33
C ALA A 458 -1.43 -2.73 -38.46
N LYS A 459 -1.21 -3.95 -37.95
CA LYS A 459 -2.16 -4.64 -37.07
C LYS A 459 -2.04 -4.12 -35.64
N SER A 460 -0.83 -3.99 -35.11
CA SER A 460 -0.54 -3.41 -33.80
C SER A 460 -1.07 -1.98 -33.69
N LYS A 461 -0.90 -1.15 -34.74
CA LYS A 461 -1.50 0.19 -34.78
C LYS A 461 -3.03 0.15 -34.72
N LYS A 462 -3.66 -0.80 -35.42
CA LYS A 462 -5.12 -0.98 -35.39
C LYS A 462 -5.62 -1.41 -34.00
N VAL A 463 -4.91 -2.30 -33.32
CA VAL A 463 -5.23 -2.71 -31.94
C VAL A 463 -5.07 -1.53 -30.98
N ARG A 464 -3.92 -0.84 -31.00
CA ARG A 464 -3.67 0.36 -30.17
C ARG A 464 -4.76 1.41 -30.36
N LYS A 465 -5.15 1.68 -31.62
CA LYS A 465 -6.26 2.59 -31.93
C LYS A 465 -7.57 2.15 -31.28
N ALA A 466 -7.91 0.86 -31.37
CA ALA A 466 -9.14 0.33 -30.79
C ALA A 466 -9.14 0.39 -29.25
N VAL A 467 -7.98 0.13 -28.63
CA VAL A 467 -7.78 0.28 -27.18
C VAL A 467 -7.98 1.74 -26.77
N LEU A 468 -7.35 2.70 -27.43
CA LEU A 468 -7.54 4.13 -27.17
C LEU A 468 -9.00 4.58 -27.33
N GLU A 469 -9.67 4.13 -28.39
CA GLU A 469 -11.10 4.42 -28.61
C GLU A 469 -11.99 3.79 -27.52
N ALA A 470 -11.62 2.62 -26.99
CA ALA A 470 -12.32 1.96 -25.90
C ALA A 470 -12.11 2.69 -24.56
N ILE A 471 -10.91 3.17 -24.25
CA ILE A 471 -10.63 3.98 -23.04
C ILE A 471 -11.45 5.27 -23.08
N LEU A 472 -11.49 5.96 -24.21
CA LEU A 472 -12.30 7.17 -24.37
C LEU A 472 -13.80 6.91 -24.20
N GLU A 473 -14.28 5.72 -24.57
CA GLU A 473 -15.66 5.31 -24.31
C GLU A 473 -15.89 4.96 -22.84
N LEU A 474 -14.93 4.29 -22.20
CA LEU A 474 -14.97 3.94 -20.80
C LEU A 474 -15.06 5.18 -19.90
N ILE A 475 -14.26 6.21 -20.19
CA ILE A 475 -14.32 7.52 -19.49
C ILE A 475 -15.74 8.11 -19.57
N ARG A 476 -16.42 7.99 -20.72
CA ARG A 476 -17.80 8.49 -20.87
C ARG A 476 -18.79 7.67 -20.06
N ILE A 477 -18.69 6.33 -20.10
CA ILE A 477 -19.54 5.44 -19.32
C ILE A 477 -19.39 5.74 -17.82
N ARG A 478 -18.13 5.88 -17.35
CA ARG A 478 -17.81 6.20 -15.96
C ARG A 478 -18.32 7.59 -15.56
N ALA A 479 -18.19 8.59 -16.42
CA ALA A 479 -18.72 9.93 -16.18
C ALA A 479 -20.25 9.93 -16.07
N ASP A 480 -20.94 9.21 -16.97
CA ASP A 480 -22.41 9.12 -16.97
C ASP A 480 -22.94 8.36 -15.74
N ALA A 481 -22.26 7.28 -15.32
CA ALA A 481 -22.66 6.47 -14.16
C ALA A 481 -22.72 7.27 -12.85
N PHE A 482 -21.76 8.19 -12.64
CA PHE A 482 -21.69 9.04 -11.45
C PHE A 482 -22.16 10.48 -11.70
N GLY A 483 -22.81 10.74 -12.82
CA GLY A 483 -23.38 12.06 -13.12
C GLY A 483 -22.34 13.18 -13.26
N VAL A 484 -21.08 12.85 -13.55
CA VAL A 484 -20.00 13.81 -13.80
C VAL A 484 -20.24 14.47 -15.16
N THR A 485 -20.86 15.66 -15.15
CA THR A 485 -21.28 16.31 -16.40
C THR A 485 -20.15 17.09 -17.07
N HIS A 486 -20.13 17.10 -18.41
CA HIS A 486 -19.24 17.95 -19.22
C HIS A 486 -19.66 19.45 -19.25
N LYS A 487 -20.66 19.85 -18.46
CA LYS A 487 -21.16 21.24 -18.47
C LYS A 487 -20.25 22.21 -17.74
N THR A 488 -19.49 21.70 -16.76
CA THR A 488 -18.53 22.46 -15.96
C THR A 488 -17.21 21.71 -15.91
N THR A 489 -16.11 22.46 -15.83
CA THR A 489 -14.77 21.89 -15.59
C THR A 489 -14.54 21.68 -14.09
N ALA A 490 -13.57 20.84 -13.73
CA ALA A 490 -13.15 20.62 -12.35
C ALA A 490 -12.75 21.94 -11.66
N GLU A 491 -12.06 22.86 -12.33
CA GLU A 491 -11.68 24.16 -11.75
C GLU A 491 -12.91 25.04 -11.48
N GLN A 492 -13.93 24.96 -12.35
CA GLN A 492 -15.20 25.67 -12.15
C GLN A 492 -15.99 25.10 -10.96
N ASP A 493 -15.95 23.78 -10.78
CA ASP A 493 -16.59 23.10 -9.67
C ASP A 493 -15.87 23.41 -8.36
N LEU A 494 -14.53 23.38 -8.33
CA LEU A 494 -13.72 23.79 -7.17
C LEU A 494 -14.00 25.25 -6.78
N ALA A 495 -14.03 26.16 -7.77
CA ALA A 495 -14.36 27.57 -7.53
C ALA A 495 -15.80 27.76 -7.01
N SER A 496 -16.72 26.85 -7.36
CA SER A 496 -18.10 26.85 -6.86
C SER A 496 -18.20 26.26 -5.46
N LEU A 497 -17.45 25.19 -5.19
CA LEU A 497 -17.35 24.53 -3.88
C LEU A 497 -16.76 25.48 -2.83
N LYS A 498 -15.67 26.19 -3.16
CA LYS A 498 -15.07 27.24 -2.30
C LYS A 498 -16.07 28.38 -1.99
N LYS A 499 -17.09 28.59 -2.81
CA LYS A 499 -18.18 29.57 -2.56
C LYS A 499 -19.36 28.99 -1.77
N ALA A 500 -19.50 27.67 -1.72
CA ALA A 500 -20.67 26.98 -1.18
C ALA A 500 -20.80 27.08 0.35
N LYS A 501 -19.79 27.62 1.05
CA LYS A 501 -19.76 27.74 2.53
C LYS A 501 -20.04 26.42 3.25
N LEU A 502 -19.71 25.30 2.60
CA LEU A 502 -19.70 23.98 3.22
C LEU A 502 -18.46 23.84 4.11
N SER A 503 -18.50 22.89 5.04
CA SER A 503 -17.38 22.59 5.95
C SER A 503 -17.39 21.12 6.32
N GLY A 504 -16.24 20.60 6.77
CA GLY A 504 -16.11 19.21 7.20
C GLY A 504 -16.41 18.23 6.07
N PRO A 505 -16.89 17.01 6.37
CA PRO A 505 -17.10 15.94 5.39
C PRO A 505 -17.98 16.33 4.19
N LEU A 506 -18.89 17.30 4.35
CA LEU A 506 -19.70 17.82 3.23
C LEU A 506 -18.88 18.62 2.20
N TYR A 507 -17.92 19.41 2.66
CA TYR A 507 -17.00 20.10 1.76
C TYR A 507 -16.09 19.07 1.08
N TYR A 508 -15.53 18.15 1.87
CA TYR A 508 -14.58 17.15 1.40
C TYR A 508 -15.19 16.15 0.42
N GLY A 509 -16.43 15.71 0.63
CA GLY A 509 -17.11 14.89 -0.37
C GLY A 509 -17.41 15.65 -1.68
N GLY A 510 -17.60 16.97 -1.62
CA GLY A 510 -17.63 17.80 -2.83
C GLY A 510 -16.28 17.90 -3.52
N LEU A 511 -15.18 17.86 -2.75
CA LEU A 511 -13.81 17.86 -3.26
C LEU A 511 -13.50 16.53 -3.96
N CYS A 512 -13.91 15.39 -3.40
CA CYS A 512 -13.80 14.08 -4.06
C CYS A 512 -14.46 14.09 -5.44
N VAL A 513 -15.72 14.56 -5.55
CA VAL A 513 -16.42 14.65 -6.86
C VAL A 513 -15.66 15.51 -7.86
N GLN A 514 -15.02 16.58 -7.39
CA GLN A 514 -14.21 17.45 -8.25
C GLN A 514 -12.89 16.77 -8.66
N GLY A 515 -12.22 16.05 -7.77
CA GLY A 515 -11.03 15.24 -8.07
C GLY A 515 -11.33 14.15 -9.10
N GLU A 516 -12.40 13.38 -8.89
CA GLU A 516 -12.90 12.38 -9.86
C GLU A 516 -13.16 13.01 -11.23
N LYS A 517 -13.73 14.22 -11.28
CA LYS A 517 -13.93 14.94 -12.53
C LYS A 517 -12.59 15.32 -13.18
N GLN A 518 -11.63 15.81 -12.41
CA GLN A 518 -10.31 16.19 -12.92
C GLN A 518 -9.62 15.00 -13.59
N ILE A 519 -9.62 13.84 -12.93
CA ILE A 519 -9.07 12.59 -13.46
C ILE A 519 -9.67 12.25 -14.83
N LEU A 520 -11.00 12.25 -14.91
CA LEU A 520 -11.71 11.95 -16.17
C LEU A 520 -11.43 13.00 -17.26
N GLN A 521 -11.20 14.26 -16.90
CA GLN A 521 -10.83 15.31 -17.86
C GLN A 521 -9.39 15.13 -18.37
N ASN A 522 -8.45 14.81 -17.47
CA ASN A 522 -7.06 14.54 -17.82
C ASN A 522 -6.98 13.34 -18.78
N GLY A 523 -7.61 12.22 -18.44
CA GLY A 523 -7.64 11.04 -19.31
C GLY A 523 -8.31 11.35 -20.66
N LEU A 524 -9.39 12.13 -20.67
CA LEU A 524 -10.05 12.51 -21.92
C LEU A 524 -9.14 13.37 -22.82
N GLN A 525 -8.25 14.17 -22.24
CA GLN A 525 -7.28 14.97 -22.96
C GLN A 525 -6.13 14.10 -23.47
N GLY A 526 -5.45 13.37 -22.58
CA GLY A 526 -4.29 12.53 -22.92
C GLY A 526 -4.63 11.46 -23.97
N TYR A 527 -5.69 10.68 -23.78
CA TYR A 527 -6.04 9.64 -24.76
C TYR A 527 -6.53 10.18 -26.11
N LYS A 528 -7.03 11.43 -26.18
CA LYS A 528 -7.31 12.07 -27.47
C LYS A 528 -6.03 12.49 -28.18
N GLN A 529 -5.03 12.94 -27.43
CA GLN A 529 -3.72 13.30 -27.97
C GLN A 529 -3.03 12.05 -28.54
N PHE A 530 -2.92 10.97 -27.77
CA PHE A 530 -2.37 9.69 -28.25
C PHE A 530 -3.10 9.15 -29.49
N LEU A 531 -4.43 9.31 -29.54
CA LEU A 531 -5.22 8.90 -30.71
C LEU A 531 -4.96 9.78 -31.94
N SER A 532 -4.55 11.03 -31.75
CA SER A 532 -4.25 11.96 -32.84
C SER A 532 -2.84 11.80 -33.44
N GLU A 533 -1.91 11.30 -32.64
CA GLU A 533 -0.51 11.01 -33.02
C GLU A 533 -0.38 9.69 -33.79
N LEU A 534 -1.27 8.73 -33.54
CA LEU A 534 -1.32 7.40 -34.14
C LEU A 534 -1.83 7.37 -35.60
#